data_AF-A0A183V1U3-F1
#
_entry.id   AF-A0A183V1U3-F1
#
_cell.length_a   1.000
_cell.length_b   1.000
_cell.length_c   1.000
_cell.angle_alpha   90.00
_cell.angle_beta   90.00
_cell.angle_gamma   90.00
#
_symmetry.space_group_name_H-M   'P 1'
#
loop_
_entity.id
_entity.type
_entity.pdbx_description
1 polymer ?
#
loop_
_entity_poly.entity_id
_entity_poly.type
_entity_poly.pdbx_seq_one_letter_code
_entity_poly.pdbx_strand_id
1 'polypeptide(L)'
;MPQTSAQKWSQHVQEGQTTKLFGSAQCTGDFGEFGNLTKEMCAPSLKTILDDVEYEVKRLNARSVFVSSDREHYINELNERLTPFNVNVRRRDPDEPHVSLAILGQADHFIGNCVSTFSSFVYRERKYGNVTPKSTSFFGCRWHKRQTEKSEL
;
A
#
# COMPACT_ATOMS: atom_id res chain seq x y z
N MET A 1 -9.29 11.70 18.92
CA MET A 1 -8.90 12.07 17.54
C MET A 1 -9.79 11.31 16.57
N PRO A 2 -10.24 11.91 15.45
CA PRO A 2 -11.04 11.17 14.48
C PRO A 2 -10.22 10.00 13.89
N GLN A 3 -10.88 8.87 13.54
CA GLN A 3 -10.28 7.67 12.92
C GLN A 3 -10.49 7.63 11.40
N THR A 4 -9.50 7.16 10.62
CA THR A 4 -9.60 7.03 9.16
C THR A 4 -10.70 6.05 8.79
N SER A 5 -11.13 6.05 7.53
CA SER A 5 -12.12 5.09 7.03
C SER A 5 -11.67 3.65 7.29
N ALA A 6 -10.41 3.34 6.97
CA ALA A 6 -9.77 2.05 7.20
C ALA A 6 -9.74 1.64 8.70
N GLN A 7 -9.44 2.57 9.60
CA GLN A 7 -9.39 2.31 11.05
C GLN A 7 -10.76 1.96 11.65
N LYS A 8 -11.85 2.44 11.06
CA LYS A 8 -13.20 2.06 11.51
C LYS A 8 -13.54 0.64 11.05
N TRP A 9 -13.28 0.32 9.79
CA TRP A 9 -13.59 -1.00 9.23
C TRP A 9 -12.72 -2.12 9.80
N SER A 10 -11.47 -1.83 10.20
CA SER A 10 -10.58 -2.83 10.78
C SER A 10 -11.09 -3.44 12.09
N GLN A 11 -11.98 -2.75 12.80
CA GLN A 11 -12.63 -3.27 14.03
C GLN A 11 -13.54 -4.46 13.74
N HIS A 12 -14.04 -4.57 12.51
CA HIS A 12 -14.88 -5.67 12.05
C HIS A 12 -14.09 -6.82 11.41
N VAL A 13 -12.77 -6.68 11.27
CA VAL A 13 -11.90 -7.76 10.77
C VAL A 13 -11.63 -8.74 11.91
N GLN A 14 -12.15 -9.96 11.76
CA GLN A 14 -11.88 -11.09 12.65
C GLN A 14 -10.85 -12.00 11.98
N GLU A 15 -9.60 -11.97 12.45
CA GLU A 15 -8.50 -12.68 11.81
C GLU A 15 -8.75 -14.19 11.79
N GLY A 16 -8.58 -14.81 10.62
CA GLY A 16 -8.89 -16.22 10.39
C GLY A 16 -10.37 -16.54 10.14
N GLN A 17 -11.29 -15.57 10.28
CA GLN A 17 -12.71 -15.73 9.99
C GLN A 17 -13.18 -14.83 8.84
N THR A 18 -12.79 -13.55 8.86
CA THR A 18 -13.07 -12.62 7.77
C THR A 18 -12.17 -12.94 6.58
N THR A 19 -12.74 -13.56 5.55
CA THR A 19 -12.00 -13.93 4.34
C THR A 19 -12.02 -12.84 3.27
N LYS A 20 -13.09 -12.03 3.21
CA LYS A 20 -13.27 -10.96 2.22
C LYS A 20 -13.84 -9.70 2.84
N LEU A 21 -13.28 -8.57 2.47
CA LEU A 21 -13.78 -7.24 2.83
C LEU A 21 -13.39 -6.24 1.74
N PHE A 22 -14.38 -5.64 1.08
CA PHE A 22 -14.18 -4.63 0.04
C PHE A 22 -13.15 -5.07 -1.02
N GLY A 23 -12.02 -4.38 -1.14
CA GLY A 23 -10.95 -4.67 -2.09
C GLY A 23 -10.07 -5.87 -1.76
N SER A 24 -10.25 -6.53 -0.60
CA SER A 24 -9.24 -7.44 -0.03
C SER A 24 -8.75 -8.57 -0.94
N ALA A 25 -9.62 -9.08 -1.83
CA ALA A 25 -9.27 -10.14 -2.76
C ALA A 25 -8.08 -9.77 -3.68
N GLN A 26 -7.81 -8.48 -3.89
CA GLN A 26 -6.65 -8.03 -4.66
C GLN A 26 -5.30 -8.42 -4.05
N CYS A 27 -5.25 -8.68 -2.74
CA CYS A 27 -4.04 -9.07 -2.04
C CYS A 27 -4.13 -10.47 -1.39
N THR A 28 -5.33 -10.94 -1.04
CA THR A 28 -5.54 -12.28 -0.46
C THR A 28 -5.89 -13.34 -1.50
N GLY A 29 -6.32 -12.92 -2.69
CA GLY A 29 -6.90 -13.79 -3.72
C GLY A 29 -8.40 -14.02 -3.49
N ASP A 30 -9.08 -14.56 -4.51
CA ASP A 30 -10.53 -14.76 -4.49
C ASP A 30 -10.97 -15.86 -3.53
N PHE A 31 -10.07 -16.78 -3.19
CA PHE A 31 -10.31 -17.88 -2.26
C PHE A 31 -9.32 -17.89 -1.08
N GLY A 32 -8.54 -16.81 -0.89
CA GLY A 32 -7.56 -16.72 0.18
C GLY A 32 -6.23 -17.44 -0.13
N GLU A 33 -5.93 -17.63 -1.42
CA GLU A 33 -4.77 -18.35 -1.94
C GLU A 33 -3.44 -17.72 -1.49
N PHE A 34 -3.46 -16.41 -1.22
CA PHE A 34 -2.29 -15.66 -0.77
C PHE A 34 -2.31 -15.39 0.74
N GLY A 35 -3.22 -16.03 1.49
CA GLY A 35 -3.32 -15.94 2.94
C GLY A 35 -4.53 -15.14 3.43
N ASN A 36 -4.66 -15.08 4.76
CA ASN A 36 -5.82 -14.47 5.41
C ASN A 36 -5.68 -12.94 5.55
N LEU A 37 -6.82 -12.25 5.50
CA LEU A 37 -6.89 -10.83 5.81
C LEU A 37 -6.59 -10.58 7.29
N THR A 38 -5.67 -9.65 7.57
CA THR A 38 -5.32 -9.22 8.93
C THR A 38 -5.77 -7.79 9.20
N LYS A 39 -5.85 -7.42 10.47
CA LYS A 39 -6.14 -6.02 10.85
C LYS A 39 -5.06 -5.07 10.37
N GLU A 40 -3.80 -5.50 10.36
CA GLU A 40 -2.67 -4.72 9.89
C GLU A 40 -2.76 -4.43 8.37
N MET A 41 -3.26 -5.38 7.57
CA MET A 41 -3.50 -5.16 6.14
C MET A 41 -4.66 -4.20 5.87
N CYS A 42 -5.64 -4.14 6.78
CA CYS A 42 -6.78 -3.24 6.70
C CYS A 42 -6.43 -1.82 7.14
N ALA A 43 -5.79 -1.68 8.30
CA ALA A 43 -5.44 -0.41 8.92
C ALA A 43 -3.99 -0.50 9.45
N PRO A 44 -2.99 -0.33 8.57
CA PRO A 44 -1.59 -0.51 8.94
C PRO A 44 -1.17 0.51 10.01
N SER A 45 -0.36 0.05 10.95
CA SER A 45 0.30 0.92 11.92
C SER A 45 1.28 1.86 11.22
N LEU A 46 1.56 3.01 11.84
CA LEU A 46 2.61 3.92 11.35
C LEU A 46 3.94 3.18 11.17
N LYS A 47 4.30 2.27 12.11
CA LYS A 47 5.49 1.44 12.00
C LYS A 47 5.51 0.62 10.70
N THR A 48 4.41 -0.08 10.38
CA THR A 48 4.30 -0.85 9.14
C THR A 48 4.39 0.03 7.90
N ILE A 49 3.73 1.20 7.91
CA ILE A 49 3.83 2.15 6.79
C ILE A 49 5.29 2.56 6.57
N LEU A 50 5.99 2.95 7.65
CA LEU A 50 7.39 3.37 7.57
C LEU A 50 8.31 2.24 7.09
N ASP A 51 8.15 1.03 7.66
CA ASP A 51 9.00 -0.12 7.33
C ASP A 51 8.79 -0.60 5.88
N ASP A 52 7.54 -0.67 5.40
CA ASP A 52 7.23 -1.12 4.04
C ASP A 52 7.63 -0.07 2.99
N VAL A 53 7.46 1.23 3.27
CA VAL A 53 7.96 2.29 2.38
C VAL A 53 9.49 2.30 2.33
N GLU A 54 10.17 2.21 3.47
CA GLU A 54 11.64 2.15 3.53
C GLU A 54 12.18 0.94 2.73
N TYR A 55 11.54 -0.22 2.87
CA TYR A 55 11.89 -1.42 2.11
C TYR A 55 11.83 -1.20 0.60
N GLU A 56 10.71 -0.66 0.09
CA GLU A 56 10.54 -0.44 -1.35
C GLU A 56 11.45 0.67 -1.88
N VAL A 57 11.68 1.72 -1.11
CA VAL A 57 12.64 2.78 -1.45
C VAL A 57 14.04 2.21 -1.63
N LYS A 58 14.49 1.35 -0.71
CA LYS A 58 15.80 0.67 -0.80
C LYS A 58 15.86 -0.25 -2.02
N ARG A 59 14.84 -1.09 -2.20
CA ARG A 59 14.78 -2.08 -3.30
C ARG A 59 14.83 -1.42 -4.68
N LEU A 60 14.21 -0.25 -4.83
CA LEU A 60 14.11 0.47 -6.10
C LEU A 60 15.20 1.53 -6.29
N ASN A 61 15.97 1.84 -5.24
CA ASN A 61 16.80 3.04 -5.18
C ASN A 61 15.99 4.30 -5.57
N ALA A 62 14.78 4.41 -5.00
CA ALA A 62 13.82 5.45 -5.36
C ALA A 62 14.35 6.84 -4.97
N ARG A 63 14.02 7.86 -5.77
CA ARG A 63 14.42 9.26 -5.50
C ARG A 63 13.31 10.11 -4.88
N SER A 64 12.07 9.62 -4.96
CA SER A 64 10.89 10.31 -4.46
C SER A 64 9.80 9.33 -4.07
N VAL A 65 8.98 9.73 -3.09
CA VAL A 65 7.77 9.03 -2.66
C VAL A 65 6.61 10.00 -2.78
N PHE A 66 5.54 9.58 -3.45
CA PHE A 66 4.28 10.31 -3.48
C PHE A 66 3.27 9.67 -2.52
N VAL A 67 2.62 10.49 -1.68
CA VAL A 67 1.61 10.04 -0.72
C VAL A 67 0.24 10.61 -1.07
N SER A 68 -0.74 9.72 -1.16
CA SER A 68 -2.17 10.06 -1.20
C SER A 68 -2.86 9.42 0.00
N SER A 69 -3.64 10.21 0.73
CA SER A 69 -4.31 9.78 1.96
C SER A 69 -5.65 10.48 2.11
N ASP A 70 -6.64 9.78 2.67
CA ASP A 70 -7.96 10.35 2.99
C ASP A 70 -7.93 11.27 4.22
N ARG A 71 -6.81 11.26 4.99
CA ARG A 71 -6.64 12.14 6.14
C ARG A 71 -5.19 12.51 6.44
N GLU A 72 -4.41 11.55 6.93
CA GLU A 72 -3.07 11.79 7.46
C GLU A 72 -2.04 11.29 6.45
N HIS A 73 -1.22 12.19 5.92
CA HIS A 73 -0.22 11.86 4.89
C HIS A 73 1.14 11.47 5.48
N TYR A 74 1.33 11.57 6.81
CA TYR A 74 2.57 11.19 7.51
C TYR A 74 3.86 11.74 6.88
N ILE A 75 3.80 12.95 6.30
CA ILE A 75 4.91 13.51 5.51
C ILE A 75 6.15 13.73 6.37
N ASN A 76 5.98 14.16 7.62
CA ASN A 76 7.11 14.42 8.52
C ASN A 76 7.80 13.12 8.93
N GLU A 77 7.01 12.14 9.34
CA GLU A 77 7.50 10.83 9.78
C GLU A 77 8.18 10.06 8.65
N LEU A 78 7.64 10.16 7.43
CA LEU A 78 8.27 9.61 6.23
C LEU A 78 9.56 10.34 5.86
N ASN A 79 9.59 11.68 5.92
CA ASN A 79 10.82 12.43 5.66
C ASN A 79 11.91 12.09 6.67
N GLU A 80 11.59 12.03 7.97
CA GLU A 80 12.53 11.63 9.01
C GLU A 80 13.08 10.22 8.76
N ARG A 81 12.18 9.25 8.53
CA ARG A 81 12.54 7.87 8.25
C ARG A 81 13.43 7.73 7.00
N LEU A 82 13.17 8.51 5.97
CA LEU A 82 13.83 8.39 4.67
C LEU A 82 15.00 9.36 4.46
N THR A 83 15.32 10.19 5.45
CA THR A 83 16.44 11.14 5.41
C THR A 83 17.77 10.48 5.02
N PRO A 84 18.15 9.28 5.51
CA PRO A 84 19.40 8.62 5.12
C PRO A 84 19.51 8.28 3.63
N PHE A 85 18.40 8.24 2.91
CA PHE A 85 18.35 7.85 1.49
C PHE A 85 18.21 9.06 0.55
N ASN A 86 18.17 10.29 1.08
CA ASN A 86 18.01 11.52 0.30
C ASN A 86 16.78 11.49 -0.64
N VAL A 87 15.66 10.96 -0.14
CA VAL A 87 14.40 10.77 -0.88
C VAL A 87 13.46 11.95 -0.63
N ASN A 88 12.85 12.46 -1.68
CA ASN A 88 11.84 13.52 -1.55
C ASN A 88 10.45 12.93 -1.31
N VAL A 89 9.86 13.17 -0.13
CA VAL A 89 8.46 12.78 0.14
C VAL A 89 7.53 13.93 -0.21
N ARG A 90 6.53 13.67 -1.05
CA ARG A 90 5.60 14.68 -1.57
C ARG A 90 4.14 14.22 -1.44
N ARG A 91 3.26 15.18 -1.20
CA ARG A 91 1.80 15.02 -1.38
C ARG A 91 1.29 16.14 -2.26
N ARG A 92 0.07 15.98 -2.77
CA ARG A 92 -0.67 17.07 -3.40
C ARG A 92 -1.37 17.91 -2.32
N ASP A 93 -1.41 19.24 -2.52
CA ASP A 93 -2.17 20.16 -1.69
C ASP A 93 -2.86 21.22 -2.57
N PRO A 94 -4.20 21.29 -2.62
CA PRO A 94 -5.14 20.36 -1.98
C PRO A 94 -5.10 18.97 -2.62
N ASP A 95 -5.41 17.92 -1.84
CA ASP A 95 -5.51 16.56 -2.37
C ASP A 95 -6.72 16.47 -3.32
N GLU A 96 -6.48 16.03 -4.55
CA GLU A 96 -7.53 15.82 -5.56
C GLU A 96 -7.52 14.33 -5.93
N PRO A 97 -8.58 13.58 -5.59
CA PRO A 97 -8.58 12.13 -5.70
C PRO A 97 -8.25 11.59 -7.10
N HIS A 98 -8.73 12.21 -8.18
CA HIS A 98 -8.51 11.71 -9.53
C HIS A 98 -7.07 11.93 -10.00
N VAL A 99 -6.48 13.08 -9.68
CA VAL A 99 -5.06 13.36 -9.94
C VAL A 99 -4.19 12.43 -9.10
N SER A 100 -4.54 12.20 -7.83
CA SER A 100 -3.84 11.25 -6.98
C SER A 100 -3.90 9.81 -7.56
N LEU A 101 -5.07 9.35 -8.04
CA LEU A 101 -5.18 8.06 -8.75
C LEU A 101 -4.27 8.00 -9.97
N ALA A 102 -4.25 9.06 -10.80
CA ALA A 102 -3.40 9.11 -11.98
C ALA A 102 -1.91 9.05 -11.64
N ILE A 103 -1.46 9.78 -10.61
CA ILE A 103 -0.06 9.75 -10.15
C ILE A 103 0.30 8.34 -9.65
N LEU A 104 -0.56 7.72 -8.84
CA LEU A 104 -0.35 6.36 -8.31
C LEU A 104 -0.34 5.30 -9.43
N GLY A 105 -1.17 5.46 -10.46
CA GLY A 105 -1.17 4.61 -11.66
C GLY A 105 0.13 4.69 -12.46
N GLN A 106 0.77 5.86 -12.48
CA GLN A 106 2.02 6.09 -13.21
C GLN A 106 3.30 5.73 -12.45
N ALA A 107 3.28 5.63 -11.11
CA ALA A 107 4.46 5.35 -10.28
C ALA A 107 5.25 4.10 -10.70
N ASP A 108 6.57 4.07 -10.46
CA ASP A 108 7.40 2.88 -10.74
C ASP A 108 6.96 1.67 -9.89
N HIS A 109 6.63 1.93 -8.63
CA HIS A 109 6.02 0.97 -7.71
C HIS A 109 4.89 1.63 -6.93
N PHE A 110 3.85 0.86 -6.64
CA PHE A 110 2.70 1.30 -5.85
C PHE A 110 2.54 0.41 -4.61
N ILE A 111 2.41 1.02 -3.43
CA ILE A 111 2.01 0.33 -2.21
C ILE A 111 0.57 0.75 -1.88
N GLY A 112 -0.37 -0.19 -1.97
CA GLY A 112 -1.78 0.05 -1.73
C GLY A 112 -2.25 -0.38 -0.33
N ASN A 113 -3.44 0.07 0.05
CA ASN A 113 -4.19 -0.55 1.14
C ASN A 113 -5.00 -1.73 0.58
N CYS A 114 -4.85 -2.92 1.17
CA CYS A 114 -5.47 -4.12 0.63
C CYS A 114 -7.01 -4.06 0.61
N VAL A 115 -7.64 -3.43 1.60
CA VAL A 115 -9.10 -3.38 1.75
C VAL A 115 -9.72 -2.23 0.93
N SER A 116 -8.93 -1.20 0.61
CA SER A 116 -9.43 0.00 -0.08
C SER A 116 -9.80 -0.24 -1.54
N THR A 117 -11.05 0.05 -1.90
CA THR A 117 -11.51 0.06 -3.31
C THR A 117 -10.88 1.19 -4.13
N PHE A 118 -10.43 2.27 -3.47
CA PHE A 118 -9.64 3.34 -4.10
C PHE A 118 -8.28 2.79 -4.55
N SER A 119 -7.59 2.04 -3.69
CA SER A 119 -6.37 1.31 -4.08
C SER A 119 -6.65 0.25 -5.14
N SER A 120 -7.82 -0.39 -5.13
CA SER A 120 -8.20 -1.34 -6.19
C SER A 120 -8.31 -0.72 -7.57
N PHE A 121 -8.68 0.55 -7.67
CA PHE A 121 -8.66 1.25 -8.96
C PHE A 121 -7.24 1.29 -9.53
N VAL A 122 -6.28 1.77 -8.74
CA VAL A 122 -4.86 1.84 -9.12
C VAL A 122 -4.30 0.45 -9.42
N TYR A 123 -4.58 -0.55 -8.58
CA TYR A 123 -4.14 -1.92 -8.80
C TYR A 123 -4.60 -2.47 -10.15
N ARG A 124 -5.88 -2.27 -10.51
CA ARG A 124 -6.43 -2.74 -11.79
C ARG A 124 -5.81 -2.02 -12.99
N GLU A 125 -5.65 -0.70 -12.91
CA GLU A 125 -4.97 0.07 -13.96
C GLU A 125 -3.54 -0.44 -14.19
N ARG A 126 -2.78 -0.64 -13.10
CA ARG A 126 -1.40 -1.13 -13.14
C ARG A 126 -1.28 -2.56 -13.64
N LYS A 127 -2.22 -3.43 -13.25
CA LYS A 127 -2.20 -4.86 -13.59
C LYS A 127 -2.70 -5.16 -15.00
N TYR A 128 -3.73 -4.45 -15.47
CA TYR A 128 -4.43 -4.78 -16.71
C TYR A 128 -4.37 -3.68 -17.78
N GLY A 129 -3.96 -2.46 -17.43
CA GLY A 129 -3.89 -1.32 -18.36
C GLY A 129 -2.64 -1.29 -19.24
N ASN A 130 -1.70 -2.21 -19.06
CA ASN A 130 -0.44 -2.27 -19.80
C ASN A 130 -0.16 -3.70 -20.26
N VAL A 131 0.61 -3.87 -21.35
CA VAL A 131 1.05 -5.19 -21.84
C VAL A 131 1.84 -5.94 -20.76
N THR A 132 2.70 -5.21 -20.03
CA THR A 132 3.42 -5.72 -18.87
C THR A 132 2.86 -5.10 -17.59
N PRO A 133 2.39 -5.91 -16.62
CA PRO A 133 1.89 -5.40 -15.35
C PRO A 133 2.94 -4.56 -14.59
N LYS A 134 2.53 -3.40 -14.06
CA LYS A 134 3.42 -2.57 -13.23
C LYS A 134 3.51 -3.10 -11.79
N SER A 135 4.69 -2.97 -11.19
CA SER A 135 5.00 -3.49 -9.85
C SER A 135 4.09 -2.89 -8.77
N THR A 136 3.47 -3.74 -7.94
CA THR A 136 2.52 -3.33 -6.89
C THR A 136 2.66 -4.22 -5.67
N SER A 137 2.58 -3.64 -4.48
CA SER A 137 2.52 -4.32 -3.18
C SER A 137 1.39 -3.74 -2.31
N PHE A 138 1.17 -4.34 -1.14
CA PHE A 138 0.14 -3.89 -0.19
C PHE A 138 0.73 -3.85 1.22
N PHE A 139 0.36 -2.83 2.00
CA PHE A 139 0.83 -2.69 3.38
C PHE A 139 0.47 -3.91 4.24
N GLY A 140 1.41 -4.36 5.07
CA GLY A 140 1.19 -5.49 5.97
C GLY A 140 1.12 -6.86 5.29
N CYS A 141 1.20 -6.93 3.95
CA CYS A 141 1.25 -8.19 3.20
C CYS A 141 2.67 -8.75 3.15
N ARG A 142 3.02 -9.64 4.09
CA ARG A 142 4.36 -10.26 4.15
C ARG A 142 4.60 -11.39 3.13
N TRP A 143 3.58 -11.78 2.36
CA TRP A 143 3.67 -12.92 1.43
C TRP A 143 4.64 -12.66 0.28
N HIS A 144 4.76 -11.40 -0.17
CA HIS A 144 5.72 -11.02 -1.21
C HIS A 144 7.19 -11.07 -0.74
N LYS A 145 7.48 -10.76 0.54
CA LYS A 145 8.85 -10.86 1.09
C LYS A 145 9.40 -12.29 1.01
N ARG A 146 8.56 -13.30 1.29
CA ARG A 146 8.95 -14.73 1.22
C ARG A 146 9.14 -15.29 -0.19
N GLN A 147 8.57 -14.67 -1.22
CA GLN A 147 8.77 -15.14 -2.61
C GLN A 147 10.05 -14.56 -3.21
N THR A 148 10.38 -13.30 -2.92
CA THR A 148 11.64 -12.69 -3.36
C THR A 148 12.86 -13.36 -2.72
N GLU A 149 12.79 -13.67 -1.42
CA GLU A 149 13.83 -14.44 -0.70
C GLU A 149 14.03 -15.86 -1.25
N LYS A 150 13.00 -16.47 -1.83
CA LYS A 150 13.09 -17.79 -2.47
C LYS A 150 13.58 -17.74 -3.92
N SER A 151 13.56 -16.58 -4.57
CA SER A 151 14.08 -16.42 -5.94
C SER A 151 15.56 -15.99 -5.99
N GLU A 152 16.14 -15.64 -4.84
CA GLU A 152 17.55 -15.25 -4.68
C GLU A 152 18.42 -16.37 -4.06
N LEU A 153 17.85 -17.56 -3.85
CA LEU A 153 18.50 -18.82 -3.42
C LEU A 153 18.40 -19.87 -4.53
#